data_AF-A0A101VXJ5-F1
#
_entry.id   AF-A0A101VXJ5-F1
#
_cell.length_a   1.000
_cell.length_b   1.000
_cell.length_c   1.000
_cell.angle_alpha   90.00
_cell.angle_beta   90.00
_cell.angle_gamma   90.00
#
_symmetry.space_group_name_H-M   'P 1'
#
loop_
_entity.id
_entity.type
_entity.pdbx_description
1 polymer ?
#
loop_
_entity_poly.entity_id
_entity_poly.type
_entity_poly.pdbx_seq_one_letter_code
_entity_poly.pdbx_strand_id
1 'polypeptide(L)'
;MEESKLIETIKNNPNAIAYIDNPTDEMKLLAVKGNGLALKYIDNPTREMQESAIDNNSRAIQYINNPTEDMMVKAINDGWTNLEYIKNPSEKLMELAINQAGWVIQHINNPSEELQLLAVRKNYDSIKFIKEPCPSVQEEAVKISYDALRYINYPTHQAELIAIKNNESAITFINDLDKNKILEFLQVNILVIKYVINEISKDELEHVLKASLANEDVEEKYVRDFLNCNYINKNSDIMPIDKIMFIYKYGSKKTKKIAVDEKLKLI
;
A
#
# COMPACT_ATOMS: atom_id res chain seq x y z
N MET A 1 18.01 58.17 1.28
CA MET A 1 18.44 57.84 2.66
C MET A 1 17.40 56.97 3.34
N GLU A 2 16.10 57.31 3.27
CA GLU A 2 15.03 56.45 3.79
C GLU A 2 14.93 55.10 3.04
N GLU A 3 14.97 55.12 1.70
CA GLU A 3 14.89 53.90 0.89
C GLU A 3 16.02 52.91 1.19
N SER A 4 17.27 53.37 1.26
CA SER A 4 18.43 52.52 1.60
C SER A 4 18.29 51.87 2.98
N LYS A 5 17.70 52.59 3.95
CA LYS A 5 17.42 52.07 5.30
C LYS A 5 16.29 51.04 5.28
N LEU A 6 15.25 51.26 4.48
CA LEU A 6 14.18 50.28 4.27
C LEU A 6 14.73 49.00 3.61
N ILE A 7 15.57 49.13 2.59
CA ILE A 7 16.27 48.01 1.95
C ILE A 7 17.14 47.24 2.95
N GLU A 8 17.92 47.93 3.79
CA GLU A 8 18.70 47.30 4.86
C GLU A 8 17.80 46.58 5.89
N THR A 9 16.66 47.17 6.22
CA THR A 9 15.66 46.57 7.12
C THR A 9 15.11 45.27 6.53
N ILE A 10 14.75 45.24 5.25
CA ILE A 10 14.27 44.04 4.55
C ILE A 10 15.38 42.97 4.47
N LYS A 11 16.64 43.36 4.21
CA LYS A 11 17.77 42.41 4.21
C LYS A 11 17.92 41.69 5.54
N ASN A 12 17.74 42.41 6.65
CA ASN A 12 17.84 41.84 7.99
C ASN A 12 16.57 41.07 8.41
N ASN A 13 15.39 41.52 7.97
CA ASN A 13 14.11 40.88 8.23
C ASN A 13 13.18 41.02 7.01
N PRO A 14 13.10 40.01 6.15
CA PRO A 14 12.26 40.06 4.95
C PRO A 14 10.78 40.33 5.22
N ASN A 15 10.26 39.90 6.38
CA ASN A 15 8.87 40.14 6.78
C ASN A 15 8.58 41.62 7.13
N ALA A 16 9.61 42.46 7.25
CA ALA A 16 9.44 43.90 7.46
C ALA A 16 8.67 44.57 6.31
N ILE A 17 8.62 43.95 5.13
CA ILE A 17 7.80 44.39 3.99
C ILE A 17 6.32 44.61 4.37
N ALA A 18 5.81 43.88 5.37
CA ALA A 18 4.44 44.01 5.88
C ALA A 18 4.12 45.38 6.51
N TYR A 19 5.14 46.15 6.87
CA TYR A 19 5.02 47.45 7.56
C TYR A 19 5.50 48.62 6.70
N ILE A 20 5.80 48.39 5.42
CA ILE A 20 6.24 49.43 4.49
C ILE A 20 5.04 49.83 3.65
N ASP A 21 4.66 51.10 3.72
CA ASP A 21 3.61 51.66 2.87
C ASP A 21 4.11 51.77 1.43
N ASN A 22 3.35 51.20 0.48
CA ASN A 22 3.64 51.22 -0.96
C ASN A 22 5.09 50.82 -1.32
N PRO A 23 5.54 49.59 -0.98
CA PRO A 23 6.90 49.16 -1.24
C PRO A 23 7.18 49.08 -2.75
N THR A 24 8.42 49.40 -3.15
CA THR A 24 8.86 49.28 -4.54
C THR A 24 8.97 47.81 -4.95
N ASP A 25 8.95 47.53 -6.25
CA ASP A 25 9.11 46.15 -6.73
C ASP A 25 10.48 45.57 -6.38
N GLU A 26 11.53 46.39 -6.26
CA GLU A 26 12.84 45.98 -5.74
C GLU A 26 12.73 45.50 -4.27
N MET A 27 12.02 46.25 -3.42
CA MET A 27 11.80 45.86 -2.02
C MET A 27 11.01 44.56 -1.90
N LYS A 28 9.94 44.43 -2.68
CA LYS A 28 9.12 43.22 -2.73
C LYS A 28 9.93 42.01 -3.17
N LEU A 29 10.72 42.15 -4.24
CA LEU A 29 11.57 41.08 -4.76
C LEU A 29 12.67 40.69 -3.77
N LEU A 30 13.28 41.68 -3.11
CA LEU A 30 14.26 41.47 -2.06
C LEU A 30 13.66 40.70 -0.86
N ALA A 31 12.44 41.03 -0.47
CA ALA A 31 11.74 40.34 0.61
C ALA A 31 11.49 38.86 0.26
N VAL A 32 10.91 38.55 -0.91
CA VAL A 32 10.64 37.15 -1.30
C VAL A 32 11.91 36.34 -1.51
N LYS A 33 13.00 36.96 -1.97
CA LYS A 33 14.32 36.30 -2.10
C LYS A 33 14.94 35.97 -0.74
N GLY A 34 14.67 36.78 0.29
CA GLY A 34 15.14 36.52 1.66
C GLY A 34 14.25 35.52 2.42
N ASN A 35 12.94 35.54 2.17
CA ASN A 35 11.97 34.59 2.73
C ASN A 35 10.76 34.48 1.79
N GLY A 36 10.57 33.34 1.14
CA GLY A 36 9.47 33.13 0.20
C GLY A 36 8.08 33.32 0.83
N LEU A 37 7.94 33.09 2.13
CA LEU A 37 6.67 33.31 2.84
C LEU A 37 6.31 34.80 3.02
N ALA A 38 7.23 35.72 2.76
CA ALA A 38 6.94 37.15 2.74
C ALA A 38 5.97 37.53 1.61
N LEU A 39 5.78 36.64 0.62
CA LEU A 39 4.81 36.82 -0.48
C LEU A 39 3.39 37.12 0.05
N LYS A 40 3.01 36.58 1.21
CA LYS A 40 1.70 36.83 1.84
C LYS A 40 1.40 38.30 2.19
N TYR A 41 2.43 39.13 2.25
CA TYR A 41 2.33 40.55 2.55
C TYR A 41 2.40 41.43 1.30
N ILE A 42 2.50 40.83 0.10
CA ILE A 42 2.62 41.55 -1.16
C ILE A 42 1.30 41.46 -1.89
N ASP A 43 0.64 42.60 -2.06
CA ASP A 43 -0.56 42.69 -2.88
C ASP A 43 -0.20 42.62 -4.37
N ASN A 44 -0.95 41.80 -5.12
CA ASN A 44 -0.79 41.60 -6.57
C ASN A 44 0.67 41.30 -6.99
N PRO A 45 1.32 40.24 -6.46
CA PRO A 45 2.72 39.95 -6.77
C PRO A 45 2.89 39.59 -8.25
N THR A 46 4.01 40.03 -8.84
CA THR A 46 4.36 39.68 -10.22
C THR A 46 4.72 38.20 -10.34
N ARG A 47 4.72 37.66 -11.57
CA ARG A 47 5.12 36.27 -11.80
C ARG A 47 6.55 36.00 -11.29
N GLU A 48 7.48 36.93 -11.50
CA GLU A 48 8.86 36.83 -11.00
C GLU A 48 8.92 36.76 -9.46
N MET A 49 8.09 37.53 -8.76
CA MET A 49 8.01 37.48 -7.30
C MET A 49 7.46 36.15 -6.80
N GLN A 50 6.44 35.61 -7.49
CA GLN A 50 5.86 34.30 -7.18
C GLN A 50 6.87 33.17 -7.40
N GLU A 51 7.60 33.19 -8.52
CA GLU A 51 8.65 32.21 -8.83
C GLU A 51 9.79 32.30 -7.80
N SER A 52 10.29 33.51 -7.52
CA SER A 52 11.32 33.74 -6.50
C SER A 52 10.88 33.25 -5.11
N ALA A 53 9.59 33.40 -4.78
CA ALA A 53 9.05 32.93 -3.51
C ALA A 53 9.04 31.39 -3.43
N ILE A 54 8.59 30.70 -4.49
CA ILE A 54 8.62 29.23 -4.58
C ILE A 54 10.05 28.70 -4.53
N ASP A 55 10.97 29.36 -5.23
CA ASP A 55 12.39 28.99 -5.28
C ASP A 55 13.06 29.08 -3.91
N ASN A 56 12.64 30.04 -3.08
CA ASN A 56 13.13 30.18 -1.72
C ASN A 56 12.40 29.23 -0.74
N ASN A 57 11.08 29.13 -0.84
CA ASN A 57 10.25 28.31 0.03
C ASN A 57 8.99 27.86 -0.70
N SER A 58 8.93 26.59 -1.10
CA SER A 58 7.80 25.98 -1.81
C SER A 58 6.45 26.12 -1.11
N ARG A 59 6.42 26.24 0.23
CA ARG A 59 5.18 26.48 0.98
C ARG A 59 4.57 27.86 0.67
N ALA A 60 5.28 28.75 -0.01
CA ALA A 60 4.75 30.00 -0.53
C ALA A 60 3.63 29.79 -1.56
N ILE A 61 3.49 28.58 -2.13
CA ILE A 61 2.41 28.21 -3.05
C ILE A 61 1.02 28.53 -2.49
N GLN A 62 0.85 28.49 -1.16
CA GLN A 62 -0.40 28.82 -0.47
C GLN A 62 -0.84 30.29 -0.66
N TYR A 63 0.09 31.18 -1.05
CA TYR A 63 -0.15 32.61 -1.27
C TYR A 63 -0.20 32.98 -2.76
N ILE A 64 -0.13 31.99 -3.66
CA ILE A 64 -0.19 32.22 -5.10
C ILE A 64 -1.60 31.91 -5.61
N ASN A 65 -2.28 32.93 -6.12
CA ASN A 65 -3.53 32.72 -6.85
C ASN A 65 -3.22 32.18 -8.25
N ASN A 66 -3.79 31.01 -8.59
CA ASN A 66 -3.61 30.33 -9.89
C ASN A 66 -2.12 30.08 -10.22
N PRO A 67 -1.42 29.23 -9.44
CA PRO A 67 -0.04 28.86 -9.73
C PRO A 67 0.09 28.14 -11.07
N THR A 68 1.26 28.25 -11.69
CA THR A 68 1.56 27.48 -12.92
C THR A 68 1.78 26.01 -12.60
N GLU A 69 1.68 25.14 -13.60
CA GLU A 69 2.00 23.71 -13.44
C GLU A 69 3.42 23.52 -12.89
N ASP A 70 4.41 24.26 -13.39
CA ASP A 70 5.80 24.17 -12.93
C ASP A 70 5.96 24.58 -11.46
N MET A 71 5.24 25.61 -11.01
CA MET A 71 5.22 26.01 -9.58
C MET A 71 4.62 24.90 -8.71
N MET A 72 3.52 24.30 -9.15
CA MET A 72 2.86 23.21 -8.43
C MET A 72 3.76 21.98 -8.35
N VAL A 73 4.36 21.56 -9.47
CA VAL A 73 5.30 20.43 -9.53
C VAL A 73 6.50 20.67 -8.62
N LYS A 74 7.10 21.86 -8.67
CA LYS A 74 8.22 22.22 -7.80
C LYS A 74 7.81 22.18 -6.33
N ALA A 75 6.65 22.74 -5.98
CA ALA A 75 6.17 22.73 -4.62
C ALA A 75 5.93 21.30 -4.09
N ILE A 76 5.34 20.42 -4.90
CA ILE A 76 5.16 19.02 -4.50
C ILE A 76 6.49 18.29 -4.37
N ASN A 77 7.43 18.48 -5.29
CA ASN A 77 8.74 17.82 -5.24
C ASN A 77 9.53 18.16 -3.97
N ASP A 78 9.41 19.39 -3.47
CA ASP A 78 10.01 19.79 -2.19
C ASP A 78 9.31 19.16 -0.98
N GLY A 79 8.01 18.86 -1.09
CA GLY A 79 7.28 18.14 -0.07
C GLY A 79 5.81 17.94 -0.42
N TRP A 80 5.36 16.68 -0.34
CA TRP A 80 3.97 16.29 -0.61
C TRP A 80 2.94 17.09 0.20
N THR A 81 3.29 17.60 1.39
CA THR A 81 2.39 18.40 2.24
C THR A 81 1.86 19.64 1.51
N ASN A 82 2.60 20.17 0.54
CA ASN A 82 2.16 21.32 -0.27
C ASN A 82 0.93 21.02 -1.14
N LEU A 83 0.56 19.75 -1.31
CA LEU A 83 -0.66 19.34 -2.01
C LEU A 83 -1.91 19.94 -1.35
N GLU A 84 -1.90 20.16 -0.02
CA GLU A 84 -3.02 20.75 0.71
C GLU A 84 -3.35 22.18 0.27
N TYR A 85 -2.38 22.88 -0.32
CA TYR A 85 -2.52 24.26 -0.80
C TYR A 85 -2.93 24.36 -2.27
N ILE A 86 -2.92 23.25 -3.02
CA ILE A 86 -3.26 23.22 -4.43
C ILE A 86 -4.76 22.92 -4.57
N LYS A 87 -5.50 23.85 -5.15
CA LYS A 87 -6.94 23.65 -5.43
C LYS A 87 -7.11 22.73 -6.63
N ASN A 88 -7.87 21.64 -6.45
CA ASN A 88 -8.17 20.65 -7.49
C ASN A 88 -6.90 20.15 -8.20
N PRO A 89 -5.95 19.52 -7.49
CA PRO A 89 -4.71 19.04 -8.09
C PRO A 89 -5.00 18.03 -9.21
N SER A 90 -4.17 18.04 -10.25
CA SER A 90 -4.21 17.04 -11.31
C SER A 90 -3.80 15.66 -10.78
N GLU A 91 -4.20 14.58 -11.45
CA GLU A 91 -3.74 13.23 -11.10
C GLU A 91 -2.22 13.14 -11.09
N LYS A 92 -1.54 13.79 -12.03
CA LYS A 92 -0.07 13.85 -12.08
C LYS A 92 0.55 14.46 -10.81
N LEU A 93 -0.04 15.52 -10.26
CA LEU A 93 0.43 16.12 -8.99
C LEU A 93 0.17 15.19 -7.80
N MET A 94 -0.97 14.51 -7.80
CA MET A 94 -1.30 13.51 -6.78
C MET A 94 -0.35 12.30 -6.84
N GLU A 95 -0.01 11.82 -8.04
CA GLU A 95 1.00 10.77 -8.24
C GLU A 95 2.38 11.18 -7.73
N LEU A 96 2.83 12.41 -8.01
CA LEU A 96 4.10 12.93 -7.49
C LEU A 96 4.12 12.93 -5.96
N ALA A 97 3.00 13.29 -5.34
CA ALA A 97 2.85 13.28 -3.89
C ALA A 97 2.88 11.85 -3.31
N ILE A 98 2.11 10.90 -3.88
CA ILE A 98 2.09 9.49 -3.46
C ILE A 98 3.45 8.82 -3.67
N ASN A 99 4.20 9.21 -4.70
CA ASN A 99 5.51 8.64 -4.98
C ASN A 99 6.54 8.90 -3.86
N GLN A 100 6.33 9.94 -3.05
CA GLN A 100 7.14 10.21 -1.86
C GLN A 100 6.79 9.26 -0.71
N ALA A 101 5.50 8.97 -0.50
CA ALA A 101 5.04 7.94 0.44
C ALA A 101 3.61 7.47 0.12
N GLY A 102 3.36 6.15 0.17
CA GLY A 102 2.06 5.58 -0.19
C GLY A 102 0.91 6.07 0.69
N TRP A 103 1.19 6.34 1.98
CA TRP A 103 0.19 6.82 2.93
C TRP A 103 -0.34 8.23 2.65
N VAL A 104 0.31 8.99 1.74
CA VAL A 104 -0.19 10.30 1.28
C VAL A 104 -1.60 10.20 0.68
N ILE A 105 -2.00 9.01 0.22
CA ILE A 105 -3.37 8.73 -0.26
C ILE A 105 -4.46 9.17 0.74
N GLN A 106 -4.17 9.20 2.06
CA GLN A 106 -5.11 9.66 3.08
C GLN A 106 -5.52 11.14 2.93
N HIS A 107 -4.73 11.93 2.20
CA HIS A 107 -4.96 13.35 1.95
C HIS A 107 -5.61 13.62 0.58
N ILE A 108 -5.90 12.57 -0.19
CA ILE A 108 -6.53 12.67 -1.50
C ILE A 108 -7.98 12.25 -1.38
N ASN A 109 -8.90 13.17 -1.74
CA ASN A 109 -10.32 12.88 -1.75
C ASN A 109 -10.69 12.05 -2.98
N ASN A 110 -11.41 10.94 -2.77
CA ASN A 110 -11.89 10.04 -3.84
C ASN A 110 -10.79 9.66 -4.86
N PRO A 111 -9.67 9.05 -4.42
CA PRO A 111 -8.59 8.71 -5.33
C PRO A 111 -9.04 7.71 -6.40
N SER A 112 -8.57 7.90 -7.64
CA SER A 112 -8.78 6.94 -8.72
C SER A 112 -8.11 5.60 -8.40
N GLU A 113 -8.54 4.55 -9.08
CA GLU A 113 -7.99 3.20 -8.90
C GLU A 113 -6.46 3.17 -9.13
N GLU A 114 -5.96 3.93 -10.10
CA GLU A 114 -4.51 4.04 -10.35
C GLU A 114 -3.75 4.68 -9.18
N LEU A 115 -4.30 5.73 -8.56
CA LEU A 115 -3.69 6.34 -7.36
C LEU A 115 -3.72 5.37 -6.16
N GLN A 116 -4.81 4.61 -6.00
CA GLN A 116 -4.92 3.58 -4.98
C GLN A 116 -3.89 2.46 -5.18
N LEU A 117 -3.74 1.97 -6.41
CA LEU A 117 -2.74 0.95 -6.78
C LEU A 117 -1.32 1.47 -6.54
N LEU A 118 -1.03 2.72 -6.94
CA LEU A 118 0.26 3.35 -6.69
C LEU A 118 0.57 3.42 -5.19
N ALA A 119 -0.42 3.79 -4.37
CA ALA A 119 -0.26 3.88 -2.91
C ALA A 119 0.09 2.52 -2.28
N VAL A 120 -0.64 1.46 -2.61
CA VAL A 120 -0.39 0.12 -2.04
C VAL A 120 0.90 -0.51 -2.56
N ARG A 121 1.30 -0.23 -3.82
CA ARG A 121 2.61 -0.65 -4.36
C ARG A 121 3.78 0.02 -3.65
N LYS A 122 3.61 1.27 -3.20
CA LYS A 122 4.62 1.98 -2.40
C LYS A 122 4.67 1.45 -0.97
N ASN A 123 3.52 1.33 -0.32
CA ASN A 123 3.39 0.79 1.02
C ASN A 123 2.06 0.02 1.10
N TYR A 124 2.12 -1.32 1.18
CA TYR A 124 0.92 -2.17 1.16
C TYR A 124 -0.10 -1.76 2.23
N ASP A 125 0.38 -1.28 3.39
CA ASP A 125 -0.44 -0.88 4.52
C ASP A 125 -1.12 0.49 4.30
N SER A 126 -0.84 1.20 3.20
CA SER A 126 -1.60 2.38 2.78
C SER A 126 -3.06 2.06 2.50
N ILE A 127 -3.39 0.78 2.22
CA ILE A 127 -4.77 0.33 2.05
C ILE A 127 -5.65 0.68 3.25
N LYS A 128 -5.08 0.82 4.46
CA LYS A 128 -5.81 1.26 5.68
C LYS A 128 -6.40 2.66 5.56
N PHE A 129 -5.89 3.48 4.65
CA PHE A 129 -6.36 4.84 4.41
C PHE A 129 -7.34 4.95 3.24
N ILE A 130 -7.60 3.83 2.55
CA ILE A 130 -8.53 3.77 1.43
C ILE A 130 -9.86 3.26 1.96
N LYS A 131 -10.89 4.12 1.97
CA LYS A 131 -12.19 3.80 2.58
C LYS A 131 -12.87 2.59 1.92
N GLU A 132 -12.84 2.53 0.60
CA GLU A 132 -13.46 1.50 -0.22
C GLU A 132 -12.48 1.09 -1.33
N PRO A 133 -11.46 0.26 -1.01
CA PRO A 133 -10.45 -0.12 -1.99
C PRO A 133 -11.07 -1.00 -3.07
N CYS A 134 -10.80 -0.68 -4.34
CA CYS A 134 -11.22 -1.49 -5.48
C CYS A 134 -10.70 -2.95 -5.35
N PRO A 135 -11.39 -3.96 -5.92
CA PRO A 135 -10.93 -5.35 -5.86
C PRO A 135 -9.46 -5.55 -6.25
N SER A 136 -9.01 -4.91 -7.33
CA SER A 136 -7.62 -4.93 -7.80
C SER A 136 -6.62 -4.42 -6.76
N VAL A 137 -6.98 -3.37 -6.02
CA VAL A 137 -6.17 -2.75 -4.96
C VAL A 137 -6.05 -3.67 -3.76
N GLN A 138 -7.15 -4.32 -3.38
CA GLN A 138 -7.15 -5.34 -2.32
C GLN A 138 -6.21 -6.49 -2.68
N GLU A 139 -6.36 -7.05 -3.88
CA GLU A 139 -5.51 -8.11 -4.39
C GLU A 139 -4.03 -7.71 -4.44
N GLU A 140 -3.72 -6.51 -4.94
CA GLU A 140 -2.34 -6.02 -5.01
C GLU A 140 -1.72 -5.90 -3.60
N ALA A 141 -2.46 -5.36 -2.64
CA ALA A 141 -1.98 -5.20 -1.27
C ALA A 141 -1.68 -6.56 -0.62
N VAL A 142 -2.57 -7.55 -0.75
CA VAL A 142 -2.37 -8.89 -0.18
C VAL A 142 -1.31 -9.73 -0.92
N LYS A 143 -1.08 -9.45 -2.22
CA LYS A 143 0.05 -10.02 -2.98
C LYS A 143 1.39 -9.57 -2.41
N ILE A 144 1.49 -8.29 -2.01
CA ILE A 144 2.70 -7.72 -1.40
C ILE A 144 2.88 -8.22 0.04
N SER A 145 1.80 -8.23 0.83
CA SER A 145 1.80 -8.77 2.19
C SER A 145 0.42 -9.26 2.58
N TYR A 146 0.31 -10.54 2.96
CA TYR A 146 -0.96 -11.11 3.45
C TYR A 146 -1.53 -10.34 4.65
N ASP A 147 -0.67 -9.70 5.45
CA ASP A 147 -1.06 -8.86 6.58
C ASP A 147 -1.93 -7.68 6.16
N ALA A 148 -1.91 -7.27 4.88
CA ALA A 148 -2.78 -6.22 4.36
C ALA A 148 -4.27 -6.52 4.62
N LEU A 149 -4.64 -7.81 4.63
CA LEU A 149 -6.01 -8.27 4.81
C LEU A 149 -6.64 -7.73 6.10
N ARG A 150 -5.85 -7.54 7.16
CA ARG A 150 -6.30 -6.98 8.46
C ARG A 150 -6.89 -5.56 8.37
N TYR A 151 -6.57 -4.82 7.30
CA TYR A 151 -6.98 -3.44 7.11
C TYR A 151 -8.16 -3.30 6.15
N ILE A 152 -8.64 -4.41 5.57
CA ILE A 152 -9.72 -4.41 4.59
C ILE A 152 -11.02 -4.78 5.30
N ASN A 153 -11.97 -3.85 5.37
CA ASN A 153 -13.24 -4.08 6.06
C ASN A 153 -14.11 -5.16 5.39
N TYR A 154 -14.10 -5.19 4.06
CA TYR A 154 -14.88 -6.11 3.23
C TYR A 154 -13.97 -6.70 2.15
N PRO A 155 -13.10 -7.66 2.50
CA PRO A 155 -12.21 -8.27 1.53
C PRO A 155 -12.99 -9.03 0.46
N THR A 156 -12.54 -8.94 -0.79
CA THR A 156 -13.06 -9.82 -1.82
C THR A 156 -12.59 -11.25 -1.57
N HIS A 157 -13.41 -12.23 -1.96
CA HIS A 157 -13.05 -13.65 -1.90
C HIS A 157 -11.70 -13.94 -2.57
N GLN A 158 -11.42 -13.26 -3.68
CA GLN A 158 -10.14 -13.38 -4.38
C GLN A 158 -8.96 -12.83 -3.55
N ALA A 159 -9.13 -11.70 -2.87
CA ALA A 159 -8.10 -11.17 -1.97
C ALA A 159 -7.87 -12.12 -0.78
N GLU A 160 -8.92 -12.72 -0.22
CA GLU A 160 -8.79 -13.74 0.83
C GLU A 160 -7.97 -14.94 0.34
N LEU A 161 -8.31 -15.51 -0.83
CA LEU A 161 -7.60 -16.64 -1.43
C LEU A 161 -6.11 -16.35 -1.66
N ILE A 162 -5.81 -15.16 -2.19
CA ILE A 162 -4.42 -14.73 -2.41
C ILE A 162 -3.68 -14.61 -1.08
N ALA A 163 -4.29 -14.00 -0.06
CA ALA A 163 -3.68 -13.83 1.25
C ALA A 163 -3.40 -15.19 1.90
N ILE A 164 -4.37 -16.11 1.88
CA ILE A 164 -4.26 -17.48 2.40
C ILE A 164 -3.18 -18.27 1.67
N LYS A 165 -3.13 -18.17 0.34
CA LYS A 165 -2.11 -18.83 -0.48
C LYS A 165 -0.71 -18.36 -0.11
N ASN A 166 -0.55 -17.07 0.17
CA ASN A 166 0.71 -16.48 0.60
C ASN A 166 1.08 -16.88 2.05
N ASN A 167 0.11 -16.89 2.97
CA ASN A 167 0.31 -17.29 4.36
C ASN A 167 -0.99 -17.79 5.00
N GLU A 168 -0.95 -18.97 5.61
CA GLU A 168 -2.10 -19.59 6.27
C GLU A 168 -2.66 -18.75 7.42
N SER A 169 -1.82 -17.90 8.05
CA SER A 169 -2.20 -17.06 9.18
C SER A 169 -3.16 -15.94 8.76
N ALA A 170 -3.28 -15.64 7.46
CA ALA A 170 -4.26 -14.71 6.92
C ALA A 170 -5.70 -15.09 7.33
N ILE A 171 -5.97 -16.38 7.59
CA ILE A 171 -7.30 -16.84 8.03
C ILE A 171 -7.77 -16.16 9.33
N THR A 172 -6.83 -15.72 10.18
CA THR A 172 -7.14 -15.03 11.43
C THR A 172 -7.74 -13.63 11.23
N PHE A 173 -7.66 -13.07 10.02
CA PHE A 173 -8.25 -11.79 9.65
C PHE A 173 -9.59 -11.93 8.92
N ILE A 174 -10.05 -13.15 8.63
CA ILE A 174 -11.30 -13.41 7.92
C ILE A 174 -12.41 -13.63 8.95
N ASN A 175 -13.37 -12.71 9.01
CA ASN A 175 -14.42 -12.71 10.04
C ASN A 175 -15.64 -13.55 9.67
N ASP A 176 -15.89 -13.80 8.38
CA ASP A 176 -17.06 -14.49 7.85
C ASP A 176 -16.71 -15.91 7.36
N LEU A 177 -15.96 -16.65 8.17
CA LEU A 177 -15.60 -18.04 7.86
C LEU A 177 -16.81 -18.97 7.93
N ASP A 178 -17.18 -19.52 6.78
CA ASP A 178 -18.07 -20.67 6.69
C ASP A 178 -17.30 -21.94 6.28
N LYS A 179 -17.97 -23.08 6.38
CA LYS A 179 -17.38 -24.38 6.05
C LYS A 179 -16.90 -24.46 4.59
N ASN A 180 -17.59 -23.84 3.64
CA ASN A 180 -17.19 -23.89 2.24
C ASN A 180 -15.89 -23.10 2.02
N LYS A 181 -15.78 -21.88 2.57
CA LYS A 181 -14.55 -21.08 2.56
C LYS A 181 -13.40 -21.85 3.19
N ILE A 182 -13.63 -22.50 4.34
CA ILE A 182 -12.58 -23.30 5.01
C ILE A 182 -12.05 -24.40 4.08
N LEU A 183 -12.93 -25.16 3.43
CA LEU A 183 -12.53 -26.23 2.53
C LEU A 183 -11.76 -25.70 1.30
N GLU A 184 -12.16 -24.55 0.77
CA GLU A 184 -11.45 -23.88 -0.33
C GLU A 184 -10.08 -23.35 0.11
N PHE A 185 -9.98 -22.75 1.29
CA PHE A 185 -8.72 -22.29 1.88
C PHE A 185 -7.74 -23.43 2.12
N LEU A 186 -8.24 -24.59 2.55
CA LEU A 186 -7.42 -25.80 2.67
C LEU A 186 -6.94 -26.32 1.31
N GLN A 187 -7.71 -26.15 0.24
CA GLN A 187 -7.28 -26.53 -1.13
C GLN A 187 -6.13 -25.65 -1.64
N VAL A 188 -6.09 -24.36 -1.28
CA VAL A 188 -5.02 -23.44 -1.72
C VAL A 188 -3.83 -23.42 -0.76
N ASN A 189 -4.03 -23.66 0.53
CA ASN A 189 -2.97 -23.76 1.53
C ASN A 189 -3.35 -24.73 2.66
N ILE A 190 -2.79 -25.94 2.59
CA ILE A 190 -3.07 -27.00 3.57
C ILE A 190 -2.68 -26.64 5.01
N LEU A 191 -1.76 -25.69 5.22
CA LEU A 191 -1.34 -25.27 6.57
C LEU A 191 -2.43 -24.53 7.33
N VAL A 192 -3.48 -24.07 6.64
CA VAL A 192 -4.71 -23.54 7.24
C VAL A 192 -5.30 -24.50 8.28
N ILE A 193 -5.10 -25.82 8.10
CA ILE A 193 -5.57 -26.85 9.03
C ILE A 193 -5.19 -26.57 10.49
N LYS A 194 -4.06 -25.89 10.73
CA LYS A 194 -3.61 -25.44 12.05
C LYS A 194 -4.68 -24.66 12.82
N TYR A 195 -5.48 -23.85 12.11
CA TYR A 195 -6.46 -22.94 12.70
C TYR A 195 -7.87 -23.52 12.72
N VAL A 196 -8.17 -24.51 11.88
CA VAL A 196 -9.53 -25.00 11.60
C VAL A 196 -9.69 -26.50 11.83
N ILE A 197 -8.73 -27.16 12.49
CA ILE A 197 -8.72 -28.62 12.65
C ILE A 197 -10.00 -29.18 13.30
N ASN A 198 -10.65 -28.40 14.17
CA ASN A 198 -11.88 -28.80 14.86
C ASN A 198 -13.16 -28.44 14.09
N GLU A 199 -13.06 -27.69 12.99
CA GLU A 199 -14.20 -27.19 12.20
C GLU A 199 -14.54 -28.10 11.01
N ILE A 200 -13.67 -29.07 10.71
CA ILE A 200 -13.83 -30.01 9.59
C ILE A 200 -13.74 -31.45 10.06
N SER A 201 -14.41 -32.34 9.34
CA SER A 201 -14.24 -33.78 9.48
C SER A 201 -13.05 -34.30 8.67
N LYS A 202 -12.58 -35.49 9.06
CA LYS A 202 -11.57 -36.23 8.29
C LYS A 202 -12.01 -36.46 6.84
N ASP A 203 -13.26 -36.84 6.60
CA ASP A 203 -13.76 -37.16 5.26
C ASP A 203 -13.75 -35.93 4.34
N GLU A 204 -14.12 -34.77 4.88
CA GLU A 204 -14.04 -33.49 4.16
C GLU A 204 -12.59 -33.14 3.81
N LEU A 205 -11.66 -33.31 4.76
CA LEU A 205 -10.23 -33.10 4.51
C LEU A 205 -9.69 -34.08 3.45
N GLU A 206 -10.07 -35.36 3.52
CA GLU A 206 -9.68 -36.33 2.50
C GLU A 206 -10.21 -35.97 1.12
N HIS A 207 -11.42 -35.40 1.02
CA HIS A 207 -11.97 -34.94 -0.24
C HIS A 207 -11.13 -33.78 -0.83
N VAL A 208 -10.82 -32.78 0.00
CA VAL A 208 -9.92 -31.66 -0.35
C VAL A 208 -8.55 -32.17 -0.83
N LEU A 209 -7.94 -33.08 -0.07
CA LEU A 209 -6.64 -33.64 -0.39
C LEU A 209 -6.66 -34.48 -1.68
N LYS A 210 -7.71 -35.28 -1.91
CA LYS A 210 -7.87 -36.05 -3.16
C LYS A 210 -7.94 -35.11 -4.35
N ALA A 211 -8.77 -34.08 -4.29
CA ALA A 211 -8.89 -33.09 -5.37
C ALA A 211 -7.56 -32.38 -5.66
N SER A 212 -6.88 -31.92 -4.60
CA SER A 212 -5.64 -31.13 -4.74
C SER A 212 -4.45 -31.98 -5.20
N LEU A 213 -4.25 -33.16 -4.60
CA LEU A 213 -3.06 -34.00 -4.85
C LEU A 213 -3.17 -34.82 -6.14
N ALA A 214 -4.38 -35.08 -6.64
CA ALA A 214 -4.61 -35.75 -7.92
C ALA A 214 -4.36 -34.82 -9.12
N ASN A 215 -4.30 -33.50 -8.91
CA ASN A 215 -4.01 -32.53 -9.95
C ASN A 215 -2.53 -32.61 -10.40
N GLU A 216 -2.27 -32.73 -11.70
CA GLU A 216 -0.90 -32.70 -12.25
C GLU A 216 -0.29 -31.29 -12.21
N ASP A 217 -1.11 -30.24 -12.14
CA ASP A 217 -0.65 -28.86 -12.05
C ASP A 217 -0.43 -28.40 -10.60
N VAL A 218 -0.63 -29.28 -9.62
CA VAL A 218 -0.46 -28.95 -8.19
C VAL A 218 0.90 -28.29 -7.92
N GLU A 219 0.89 -27.24 -7.10
CA GLU A 219 2.11 -26.55 -6.72
C GLU A 219 2.98 -27.43 -5.84
N GLU A 220 4.29 -27.45 -6.11
CA GLU A 220 5.23 -28.25 -5.35
C GLU A 220 5.22 -27.87 -3.86
N LYS A 221 5.11 -26.57 -3.57
CA LYS A 221 4.97 -26.04 -2.21
C LYS A 221 3.82 -26.70 -1.46
N TYR A 222 2.63 -26.80 -2.07
CA TYR A 222 1.46 -27.41 -1.43
C TYR A 222 1.72 -28.87 -1.05
N VAL A 223 2.33 -29.65 -1.95
CA VAL A 223 2.66 -31.06 -1.69
C VAL A 223 3.66 -31.20 -0.53
N ARG A 224 4.70 -30.36 -0.51
CA ARG A 224 5.71 -30.35 0.56
C ARG A 224 5.11 -29.90 1.89
N ASP A 225 4.27 -28.87 1.89
CA ASP A 225 3.55 -28.40 3.07
C ASP A 225 2.65 -29.50 3.63
N PHE A 226 1.92 -30.23 2.78
CA PHE A 226 1.11 -31.37 3.20
C PHE A 226 1.98 -32.46 3.85
N LEU A 227 3.07 -32.87 3.19
CA LEU A 227 4.00 -33.89 3.69
C LEU A 227 4.59 -33.51 5.06
N ASN A 228 4.91 -32.23 5.27
CA ASN A 228 5.55 -31.72 6.47
C ASN A 228 4.55 -31.19 7.54
N CYS A 229 3.25 -31.17 7.25
CA CYS A 229 2.23 -30.68 8.19
C CYS A 229 2.07 -31.59 9.42
N ASN A 230 2.40 -31.11 10.61
CA ASN A 230 2.36 -31.93 11.84
C ASN A 230 0.95 -32.26 12.34
N TYR A 231 -0.07 -31.53 11.89
CA TYR A 231 -1.46 -31.73 12.31
C TYR A 231 -2.11 -32.95 11.63
N ILE A 232 -1.59 -33.34 10.47
CA ILE A 232 -2.07 -34.49 9.70
C ILE A 232 -1.02 -35.58 9.84
N ASN A 233 -1.35 -36.69 10.48
CA ASN A 233 -0.40 -37.80 10.64
C ASN A 233 -1.15 -39.10 10.93
N LYS A 234 -0.60 -40.25 10.52
CA LYS A 234 -1.24 -41.56 10.74
C LYS A 234 -1.53 -41.89 12.21
N ASN A 235 -0.76 -41.29 13.13
CA ASN A 235 -0.91 -41.48 14.57
C ASN A 235 -1.63 -40.29 15.25
N SER A 236 -2.22 -39.36 14.47
CA SER A 236 -3.00 -38.24 15.02
C SER A 236 -4.36 -38.74 15.46
N ASP A 237 -4.80 -38.37 16.67
CA ASP A 237 -6.14 -38.69 17.17
C ASP A 237 -7.24 -37.96 16.41
N ILE A 238 -6.90 -36.78 15.85
CA ILE A 238 -7.88 -35.90 15.18
C ILE A 238 -7.87 -36.14 13.67
N MET A 239 -6.69 -36.19 13.05
CA MET A 239 -6.52 -36.32 11.59
C MET A 239 -5.62 -37.51 11.21
N PRO A 240 -6.07 -38.77 11.44
CA PRO A 240 -5.31 -39.98 11.14
C PRO A 240 -5.24 -40.24 9.63
N ILE A 241 -4.20 -39.71 8.97
CA ILE A 241 -3.92 -39.92 7.54
C ILE A 241 -2.46 -40.35 7.36
N ASP A 242 -2.24 -41.53 6.78
CA ASP A 242 -0.92 -41.91 6.26
C ASP A 242 -0.65 -41.20 4.94
N LYS A 243 0.10 -40.10 5.00
CA LYS A 243 0.34 -39.21 3.86
C LYS A 243 0.96 -39.93 2.66
N ILE A 244 1.86 -40.88 2.91
CA ILE A 244 2.60 -41.56 1.84
C ILE A 244 1.67 -42.54 1.13
N MET A 245 0.91 -43.33 1.90
CA MET A 245 -0.08 -44.23 1.32
C MET A 245 -1.21 -43.44 0.63
N PHE A 246 -1.59 -42.29 1.16
CA PHE A 246 -2.58 -41.41 0.56
C PHE A 246 -2.12 -40.88 -0.81
N ILE A 247 -0.90 -40.34 -0.90
CA ILE A 247 -0.30 -39.89 -2.17
C ILE A 247 -0.12 -41.07 -3.14
N TYR A 248 0.29 -42.24 -2.67
CA TYR A 248 0.41 -43.42 -3.52
C TYR A 248 -0.93 -43.77 -4.18
N LYS A 249 -2.02 -43.76 -3.41
CA LYS A 249 -3.36 -44.14 -3.87
C LYS A 249 -4.02 -43.08 -4.74
N TYR A 250 -3.93 -41.81 -4.36
CA TYR A 250 -4.73 -40.72 -4.96
C TYR A 250 -3.90 -39.64 -5.66
N GLY A 251 -2.60 -39.55 -5.38
CA GLY A 251 -1.73 -38.53 -5.93
C GLY A 251 -1.45 -38.70 -7.42
N SER A 252 -1.29 -37.56 -8.09
CA SER A 252 -0.80 -37.43 -9.45
C SER A 252 0.64 -37.94 -9.59
N LYS A 253 1.12 -38.13 -10.83
CA LYS A 253 2.51 -38.54 -11.09
C LYS A 253 3.48 -37.50 -10.53
N LYS A 254 3.17 -36.22 -10.70
CA LYS A 254 3.95 -35.12 -10.11
C LYS A 254 3.98 -35.18 -8.59
N THR A 255 2.83 -35.34 -7.93
CA THR A 255 2.75 -35.46 -6.46
C THR A 255 3.60 -36.62 -5.95
N LYS A 256 3.51 -37.78 -6.60
CA LYS A 256 4.29 -38.98 -6.24
C LYS A 256 5.79 -38.75 -6.35
N LYS A 257 6.24 -38.08 -7.42
CA LYS A 257 7.65 -37.71 -7.60
C LYS A 257 8.14 -36.81 -6.45
N ILE A 258 7.40 -35.73 -6.16
CA ILE A 258 7.75 -34.80 -5.08
C ILE A 258 7.83 -35.52 -3.72
N ALA A 259 6.91 -36.44 -3.45
CA ALA A 259 6.89 -37.21 -2.20
C ALA A 259 8.12 -38.13 -2.06
N VAL A 260 8.57 -38.77 -3.14
CA VAL A 260 9.81 -39.55 -3.15
C VAL A 260 11.01 -38.64 -2.90
N ASP A 261 11.08 -37.50 -3.61
CA ASP A 261 12.18 -36.54 -3.45
C ASP A 261 12.28 -36.01 -2.01
N GLU A 262 11.15 -35.71 -1.37
CA GLU A 262 11.12 -35.24 0.03
C GLU A 262 11.52 -36.34 1.03
N LYS A 263 11.11 -37.59 0.79
CA LYS A 263 11.50 -38.74 1.61
C LYS A 263 13.00 -39.01 1.60
N LEU A 264 13.65 -38.86 0.44
CA LEU A 264 15.08 -39.12 0.29
C LEU A 264 15.96 -38.12 1.05
N LYS A 265 15.45 -36.92 1.41
CA LYS A 265 16.18 -35.96 2.25
C LYS A 265 16.33 -36.39 3.71
N LEU A 266 15.53 -37.35 4.15
CA LEU A 266 15.50 -37.84 5.54
C LEU A 266 16.36 -39.08 5.76
N ILE A 267 17.05 -39.56 4.71
CA ILE A 267 17.95 -40.72 4.70
C ILE A 267 19.39 -40.21 4.64
#